data_AF-A0A081ET08-F1
#
_entry.id   AF-A0A081ET08-F1
#
_cell.length_a   1.000
_cell.length_b   1.000
_cell.length_c   1.000
_cell.angle_alpha   90.00
_cell.angle_beta   90.00
_cell.angle_gamma   90.00
#
_symmetry.space_group_name_H-M   'P 1'
#
loop_
_entity.id
_entity.type
_entity.pdbx_description
1 polymer ?
#
loop_
_entity_poly.entity_id
_entity_poly.type
_entity_poly.pdbx_seq_one_letter_code
_entity_poly.pdbx_strand_id
1 'polypeptide(L)'
;MYDRTFGTEWDELTREEAVERAFALGVADGVGSERPAELDRVLDAFENAYDRSLIELSYDEGRTKALEIAAEADDPDAEAVWDRLVDGAGSPRGSPVSAALPGAITELTLTRRPRKGPPSSLDLPSMLRK
;
A
#
# COMPACT_ATOMS: atom_id res chain seq x y z
N MET A 1 7.29 -9.75 -15.16
CA MET A 1 7.32 -9.47 -13.71
C MET A 1 6.05 -9.91 -13.00
N TYR A 2 4.95 -9.14 -13.04
CA TYR A 2 3.72 -9.44 -12.29
C TYR A 2 3.18 -10.87 -12.50
N ASP A 3 2.96 -11.30 -13.75
CA ASP A 3 2.45 -12.65 -14.03
C ASP A 3 3.31 -13.77 -13.44
N ARG A 4 4.64 -13.58 -13.46
CA ARG A 4 5.60 -14.55 -12.94
C ARG A 4 5.50 -14.65 -11.41
N THR A 5 5.23 -13.54 -10.74
CA THR A 5 5.22 -13.45 -9.28
C THR A 5 3.89 -13.89 -8.69
N PHE A 6 2.76 -13.44 -9.25
CA PHE A 6 1.44 -13.64 -8.66
C PHE A 6 0.54 -14.59 -9.45
N GLY A 7 0.77 -14.74 -10.75
CA GLY A 7 -0.26 -15.22 -11.67
C GLY A 7 -1.53 -14.35 -11.62
N THR A 8 -2.57 -14.77 -12.35
CA THR A 8 -3.91 -14.13 -12.33
C THR A 8 -5.02 -15.15 -12.03
N GLU A 9 -4.64 -16.37 -11.67
CA GLU A 9 -5.56 -17.47 -11.35
C GLU A 9 -5.79 -17.54 -9.83
N TRP A 10 -6.47 -16.53 -9.29
CA TRP A 10 -6.91 -16.52 -7.89
C TRP A 10 -8.44 -16.40 -7.81
N ASP A 11 -9.03 -17.09 -6.83
CA ASP A 11 -10.48 -17.08 -6.61
C ASP A 11 -10.89 -16.09 -5.51
N GLU A 12 -10.11 -16.03 -4.44
CA GLU A 12 -10.31 -15.14 -3.30
C GLU A 12 -8.97 -14.52 -2.88
N LEU A 13 -9.02 -13.33 -2.27
CA LEU A 13 -7.86 -12.63 -1.75
C LEU A 13 -8.07 -12.25 -0.29
N THR A 14 -7.04 -12.46 0.52
CA THR A 14 -6.96 -11.75 1.80
C THR A 14 -6.65 -10.27 1.56
N ARG A 15 -6.98 -9.42 2.54
CA ARG A 15 -6.66 -7.99 2.47
C ARG A 15 -5.17 -7.73 2.25
N GLU A 16 -4.32 -8.46 2.95
CA GLU A 16 -2.86 -8.32 2.85
C GLU A 16 -2.38 -8.64 1.44
N GLU A 17 -2.79 -9.78 0.91
CA GLU A 17 -2.49 -10.19 -0.47
C GLU A 17 -2.99 -9.18 -1.51
N ALA A 18 -4.16 -8.58 -1.30
CA ALA A 18 -4.70 -7.56 -2.21
C ALA A 18 -3.88 -6.27 -2.18
N VAL A 19 -3.41 -5.86 -0.99
CA VAL A 19 -2.53 -4.71 -0.80
C VAL A 19 -1.17 -4.94 -1.47
N GLU A 20 -0.58 -6.12 -1.30
CA GLU A 20 0.69 -6.50 -1.95
C GLU A 20 0.55 -6.56 -3.48
N ARG A 21 -0.51 -7.20 -3.97
CA ARG A 21 -0.83 -7.26 -5.41
C ARG A 21 -1.03 -5.87 -5.99
N ALA A 22 -1.78 -4.99 -5.32
CA ALA A 22 -2.00 -3.62 -5.76
C ALA A 22 -0.70 -2.82 -5.81
N PHE A 23 0.16 -2.93 -4.80
CA PHE A 23 1.47 -2.32 -4.82
C PHE A 23 2.26 -2.76 -6.07
N ALA A 24 2.32 -4.07 -6.31
CA ALA A 24 3.03 -4.63 -7.45
C ALA A 24 2.41 -4.21 -8.81
N LEU A 25 1.09 -4.09 -8.91
CA LEU A 25 0.41 -3.54 -10.09
C LEU A 25 0.80 -2.08 -10.33
N GLY A 26 0.90 -1.29 -9.26
CA GLY A 26 1.38 0.08 -9.32
C GLY A 26 2.82 0.17 -9.83
N VAL A 27 3.71 -0.67 -9.30
CA VAL A 27 5.10 -0.77 -9.80
C VAL A 27 5.13 -1.11 -11.28
N ALA A 28 4.29 -2.05 -11.73
CA ALA A 28 4.19 -2.43 -13.13
C ALA A 28 3.70 -1.27 -14.02
N ASP A 29 2.69 -0.50 -13.60
CA ASP A 29 2.25 0.73 -14.29
C ASP A 29 3.41 1.74 -14.39
N GLY A 30 4.10 2.01 -13.27
CA GLY A 30 5.20 2.98 -13.24
C GLY A 30 6.37 2.67 -14.18
N VAL A 31 6.55 1.41 -14.58
CA VAL A 31 7.55 0.98 -15.59
C VAL A 31 6.95 0.69 -16.97
N GLY A 32 5.69 1.07 -17.21
CA GLY A 32 5.04 0.97 -18.52
C GLY A 32 4.39 -0.39 -18.85
N SER A 33 4.16 -1.24 -17.84
CA SER A 33 3.52 -2.56 -17.96
C SER A 33 2.16 -2.60 -17.23
N GLU A 34 1.30 -1.62 -17.49
CA GLU A 34 -0.02 -1.46 -16.85
C GLU A 34 -0.95 -2.67 -17.04
N ARG A 35 -1.80 -2.92 -16.03
CA ARG A 35 -2.75 -4.05 -15.98
C ARG A 35 -4.08 -3.63 -15.34
N PRO A 36 -4.83 -2.71 -15.98
CA PRO A 36 -6.04 -2.15 -15.39
C PRO A 36 -7.09 -3.23 -15.05
N ALA A 37 -7.25 -4.24 -15.90
CA ALA A 37 -8.22 -5.32 -15.67
C ALA A 37 -7.91 -6.17 -14.41
N GLU A 38 -6.63 -6.34 -14.07
CA GLU A 38 -6.26 -7.06 -12.85
C GLU A 38 -6.47 -6.20 -11.61
N LEU A 39 -6.19 -4.89 -11.69
CA LEU A 39 -6.50 -3.95 -10.61
C LEU A 39 -8.00 -3.90 -10.32
N ASP A 40 -8.83 -3.78 -11.36
CA ASP A 40 -10.29 -3.78 -11.23
C ASP A 40 -10.77 -5.07 -10.55
N ARG A 41 -10.25 -6.23 -10.96
CA ARG A 41 -10.59 -7.52 -10.35
C ARG A 41 -10.19 -7.57 -8.87
N VAL A 42 -8.99 -7.10 -8.52
CA VAL A 42 -8.53 -7.03 -7.12
C VAL A 42 -9.44 -6.12 -6.29
N LEU A 43 -9.88 -4.97 -6.82
CA LEU A 43 -10.79 -4.05 -6.13
C LEU A 43 -12.20 -4.62 -5.98
N ASP A 44 -12.70 -5.31 -6.99
CA ASP A 44 -14.02 -5.93 -7.00
C ASP A 44 -14.14 -7.10 -6.02
N ALA A 45 -13.03 -7.72 -5.62
CA ALA A 45 -13.00 -8.77 -4.59
C ALA A 45 -13.38 -8.26 -3.19
N PHE A 46 -13.40 -6.95 -2.96
CA PHE A 46 -13.74 -6.35 -1.67
C PHE A 46 -14.95 -5.43 -1.80
N GLU A 47 -15.97 -5.61 -0.96
CA GLU A 47 -17.16 -4.73 -0.96
C GLU A 47 -17.00 -3.49 -0.05
N ASN A 48 -16.09 -3.56 0.92
CA ASN A 48 -15.89 -2.52 1.92
C ASN A 48 -15.07 -1.35 1.34
N ALA A 49 -15.63 -0.14 1.40
CA ALA A 49 -14.98 1.08 0.92
C ALA A 49 -13.61 1.34 1.58
N TYR A 50 -13.44 1.01 2.85
CA TYR A 50 -12.14 1.18 3.52
C TYR A 50 -11.06 0.27 2.91
N ASP A 51 -11.42 -0.97 2.60
CA ASP A 51 -10.47 -1.93 2.03
C ASP A 51 -10.11 -1.55 0.60
N ARG A 52 -11.09 -1.10 -0.20
CA ARG A 52 -10.84 -0.54 -1.54
C ARG A 52 -9.89 0.65 -1.49
N SER A 53 -10.15 1.64 -0.62
CA SER A 53 -9.25 2.79 -0.50
C SER A 53 -7.85 2.40 -0.06
N LEU A 54 -7.69 1.39 0.79
CA LEU A 54 -6.36 0.88 1.18
C LEU A 54 -5.63 0.22 -0.01
N ILE A 55 -6.35 -0.52 -0.85
CA ILE A 55 -5.82 -1.20 -2.04
C ILE A 55 -5.41 -0.17 -3.11
N GLU A 56 -6.29 0.78 -3.45
CA GLU A 56 -6.02 1.89 -4.38
C GLU A 56 -4.78 2.67 -3.97
N LEU A 57 -4.67 2.94 -2.68
CA LEU A 57 -3.55 3.68 -2.13
C LEU A 57 -2.22 2.93 -2.22
N SER A 58 -2.26 1.61 -2.03
CA SER A 58 -1.10 0.75 -2.22
C SER A 58 -0.64 0.74 -3.68
N TYR A 59 -1.59 0.74 -4.63
CA TYR A 59 -1.32 0.90 -6.06
C TYR A 59 -0.62 2.23 -6.36
N ASP A 60 -1.18 3.34 -5.90
CA ASP A 60 -0.60 4.68 -6.12
C ASP A 60 0.81 4.78 -5.53
N GLU A 61 1.06 4.17 -4.36
CA GLU A 61 2.39 4.14 -3.76
C GLU A 61 3.39 3.33 -4.59
N GLY A 62 3.01 2.13 -5.05
CA GLY A 62 3.85 1.32 -5.93
C GLY A 62 4.23 2.05 -7.20
N ARG A 63 3.25 2.72 -7.83
CA ARG A 63 3.44 3.52 -9.03
C ARG A 63 4.37 4.71 -8.78
N THR A 64 4.14 5.45 -7.71
CA THR A 64 4.95 6.62 -7.36
C THR A 64 6.41 6.24 -7.14
N LYS A 65 6.67 5.18 -6.36
CA LYS A 65 8.05 4.72 -6.11
C LYS A 65 8.76 4.25 -7.37
N ALA A 66 8.05 3.57 -8.27
CA ALA A 66 8.62 3.15 -9.56
C ALA A 66 9.00 4.36 -10.42
N LEU A 67 8.14 5.37 -10.50
CA LEU A 67 8.42 6.61 -11.21
C LEU A 67 9.58 7.41 -10.61
N GLU A 68 9.68 7.47 -9.27
CA GLU A 68 10.80 8.12 -8.57
C GLU A 68 12.13 7.45 -8.92
N ILE A 69 12.22 6.12 -8.81
CA ILE A 69 13.43 5.38 -9.17
C ILE A 69 13.76 5.57 -10.66
N ALA A 70 12.74 5.57 -11.52
CA ALA A 70 12.92 5.77 -12.94
C ALA A 70 13.44 7.16 -13.28
N ALA A 71 13.02 8.20 -12.54
CA ALA A 71 13.48 9.57 -12.73
C ALA A 71 14.91 9.81 -12.21
N GLU A 72 15.36 9.05 -11.22
CA GLU A 72 16.72 9.14 -10.66
C GLU A 72 17.79 8.44 -11.52
N ALA A 73 17.38 7.54 -12.42
CA ALA A 73 18.28 6.74 -13.24
C ALA A 73 18.34 7.24 -14.70
N ASP A 74 19.53 7.31 -15.28
CA ASP A 74 19.71 7.43 -16.73
C ASP A 74 19.42 6.05 -17.36
N ASP A 75 18.22 5.89 -17.93
CA ASP A 75 17.69 4.66 -18.55
C ASP A 75 17.46 3.48 -17.57
N PRO A 76 16.39 3.56 -16.74
CA PRO A 76 16.07 2.52 -15.76
C PRO A 76 15.59 1.22 -16.43
N ASP A 77 16.30 0.12 -16.16
CA ASP A 77 15.81 -1.22 -16.50
C ASP A 77 14.57 -1.57 -15.66
N ALA A 78 13.47 -1.92 -16.33
CA ALA A 78 12.18 -2.18 -15.68
C ALA A 78 12.23 -3.35 -14.68
N GLU A 79 12.99 -4.41 -14.98
CA GLU A 79 13.19 -5.55 -14.06
C GLU A 79 14.01 -5.11 -12.84
N ALA A 80 15.03 -4.27 -13.00
CA ALA A 80 15.79 -3.72 -11.89
C ALA A 80 14.94 -2.84 -10.96
N VAL A 81 14.03 -2.02 -11.50
CA VAL A 81 13.08 -1.23 -10.70
C VAL A 81 12.15 -2.15 -9.91
N TRP A 82 11.59 -3.16 -10.55
CA TRP A 82 10.75 -4.15 -9.90
C TRP A 82 11.47 -4.89 -8.79
N ASP A 83 12.64 -5.47 -9.07
CA ASP A 83 13.43 -6.24 -8.10
C ASP A 83 13.90 -5.38 -6.92
N ARG A 84 13.96 -4.05 -7.08
CA ARG A 84 14.24 -3.13 -5.98
C ARG A 84 13.03 -2.91 -5.06
N LEU A 85 11.81 -3.00 -5.60
CA LEU A 85 10.57 -2.66 -4.88
C LEU A 85 9.77 -3.89 -4.43
N VAL A 86 9.85 -5.00 -5.15
CA VAL A 86 9.09 -6.23 -4.91
C VAL A 86 10.07 -7.38 -4.70
N ASP A 87 9.83 -8.21 -3.69
CA ASP A 87 10.64 -9.40 -3.46
C ASP A 87 10.17 -10.62 -4.29
N GLY A 88 10.88 -11.74 -4.15
CA GLY A 88 10.56 -12.95 -4.88
C GLY A 88 9.22 -13.61 -4.49
N ALA A 89 8.64 -13.24 -3.35
CA ALA A 89 7.33 -13.70 -2.90
C ALA A 89 6.19 -12.75 -3.29
N GLY A 90 6.51 -11.57 -3.82
CA GLY A 90 5.53 -10.54 -4.17
C GLY A 90 5.32 -9.49 -3.07
N SER A 91 6.01 -9.62 -1.93
CA SER A 91 5.90 -8.64 -0.87
C SER A 91 6.72 -7.37 -1.20
N PRO A 92 6.20 -6.17 -0.88
CA PRO A 92 6.97 -4.94 -1.01
C PRO A 92 8.23 -4.96 -0.12
N ARG A 93 9.38 -4.56 -0.68
CA ARG A 93 10.67 -4.51 0.05
C ARG A 93 10.79 -3.36 1.04
N GLY A 94 9.80 -2.47 1.10
CA GLY A 94 9.61 -1.49 2.15
C GLY A 94 8.14 -1.46 2.53
N SER A 95 7.80 -0.94 3.72
CA SER A 95 6.40 -0.91 4.18
C SER A 95 5.53 -0.24 3.11
N PRO A 96 4.54 -0.95 2.55
CA PRO A 96 3.51 -0.30 1.76
C PRO A 96 2.71 0.62 2.70
N VAL A 97 2.15 1.69 2.16
CA VAL A 97 1.30 2.68 2.85
C VAL A 97 2.05 3.64 3.78
N SER A 98 3.23 4.12 3.37
CA SER A 98 3.95 5.20 4.07
C SER A 98 3.61 6.59 3.54
N ALA A 99 3.25 6.70 2.25
CA ALA A 99 3.06 7.98 1.57
C ALA A 99 1.67 8.62 1.78
N ALA A 100 0.73 7.85 2.32
CA ALA A 100 -0.70 8.17 2.31
C ALA A 100 -1.26 8.72 3.62
N LEU A 101 -0.57 8.45 4.72
CA LEU A 101 -0.99 8.96 6.01
C LEU A 101 -0.47 10.39 6.10
N PRO A 102 -1.34 11.39 6.36
CA PRO A 102 -0.87 12.71 6.72
C PRO A 102 0.15 12.52 7.84
N GLY A 103 1.32 13.17 7.77
CA GLY A 103 2.43 12.93 8.70
C GLY A 103 2.04 12.97 10.20
N ALA A 104 0.90 13.60 10.52
CA ALA A 104 0.26 13.57 11.83
C ALA A 104 -0.16 12.18 12.34
N ILE A 105 -0.44 11.17 11.49
CA ILE A 105 -0.90 9.84 11.93
C ILE A 105 0.29 8.89 12.16
N THR A 106 1.33 8.95 11.33
CA THR A 106 2.51 8.08 11.45
C THR A 106 3.24 8.27 12.79
N GLU A 107 3.27 9.49 13.31
CA GLU A 107 3.85 9.81 14.62
C GLU A 107 3.03 9.22 15.79
N LEU A 108 1.71 9.09 15.63
CA LEU A 108 0.78 8.66 16.69
C LEU A 108 0.70 7.14 16.88
N THR A 109 1.02 6.35 15.85
CA THR A 109 0.86 4.88 15.89
C THR A 109 2.17 4.13 16.12
N LEU A 110 3.32 4.63 15.66
CA LEU A 110 4.60 3.91 15.78
C LEU A 110 5.32 4.08 17.13
N THR A 111 5.02 5.13 17.90
CA THR A 111 5.67 5.36 19.21
C THR A 111 4.85 4.92 20.42
N ARG A 112 3.61 4.45 20.23
CA ARG A 112 2.71 4.14 21.35
C ARG A 112 2.29 2.68 21.35
N ARG A 113 3.00 1.87 22.15
CA ARG A 113 2.49 0.59 22.65
C ARG A 113 1.04 0.80 23.10
N PRO A 114 0.06 -0.04 22.70
CA PRO A 114 -1.32 0.09 23.15
C PRO A 114 -1.33 0.19 24.67
N ARG A 115 -1.79 1.32 25.22
CA ARG A 115 -1.95 1.45 26.67
C ARG A 115 -3.00 0.41 27.07
N LYS A 116 -2.55 -0.63 27.77
CA LYS A 116 -3.43 -1.66 28.34
C LYS A 116 -4.13 -1.03 29.55
N GLY A 117 -5.34 -0.53 29.33
CA GLY A 117 -6.18 0.04 30.37
C GLY A 117 -7.21 1.01 29.81
N PRO A 118 -8.41 1.10 30.42
CA PRO A 118 -9.38 2.11 30.05
C PRO A 118 -8.75 3.51 30.17
N PRO A 119 -9.07 4.45 29.26
CA PRO A 119 -8.56 5.81 29.37
C PRO A 119 -9.00 6.39 30.71
N SER A 120 -8.03 6.76 31.56
CA SER A 120 -8.30 7.59 32.73
C SER A 120 -9.03 8.84 32.25
N SER A 121 -10.20 9.09 32.85
CA SER A 121 -11.13 10.18 32.61
C SER A 121 -10.55 11.33 31.79
N LEU A 122 -11.13 11.59 30.62
CA LEU A 122 -10.83 12.78 29.82
C LEU A 122 -10.98 14.01 30.73
N ASP A 123 -9.87 14.68 31.04
CA ASP A 123 -9.86 15.98 31.70
C ASP A 123 -10.49 16.97 30.72
N LEU A 124 -11.82 17.06 30.73
CA LEU A 124 -12.56 17.96 29.86
C LEU A 124 -12.10 19.39 30.19
N PRO A 125 -11.81 20.23 29.17
CA PRO A 125 -11.52 21.64 29.37
C PRO A 125 -12.65 22.29 30.16
N SER A 126 -12.34 23.29 30.98
CA SER A 126 -13.29 23.91 31.93
C SER A 126 -14.59 24.37 31.29
N MET A 127 -14.57 24.74 30.01
CA MET A 127 -15.74 25.14 29.22
C MET A 127 -16.77 24.02 29.00
N LEU A 128 -16.39 22.75 29.21
CA LEU A 128 -17.25 21.56 29.05
C LEU A 128 -17.57 20.86 30.38
N ARG A 129 -17.13 21.41 31.52
CA ARG A 129 -17.57 20.96 32.85
C ARG A 129 -18.85 21.71 33.18
N LYS A 130 -19.97 21.00 33.19
CA LYS A 130 -21.27 21.54 33.64
C LYS A 130 -21.28 21.78 35.14
#